data_AF-A0A7S1T9Z1-F1
#
_entry.id   AF-A0A7S1T9Z1-F1
#
_cell.length_a   1.000
_cell.length_b   1.000
_cell.length_c   1.000
_cell.angle_alpha   90.00
_cell.angle_beta   90.00
_cell.angle_gamma   90.00
#
_symmetry.space_group_name_H-M   'P 1'
#
loop_
_entity.id
_entity.type
_entity.pdbx_description
1 polymer ?
#
loop_
_entity_poly.entity_id
_entity_poly.type
_entity_poly.pdbx_seq_one_letter_code
_entity_poly.pdbx_strand_id
1 'polypeptide(L)'
;QGLRGVAGVVAQSGARLREVQRQRPGMENFPPGPIGDVVLQLLADPVGCIDRLSRTYGGAVGLQLGGERCVLISDPKLVAQVVVEDAGKFVKEGTAFFPGSSLAGNGLLVSDGELWRKQRQLSNPAFRQAAVRSYTEAML
;
A
#
# COMPACT_ATOMS: atom_id res chain seq x y z
N GLN A 1 8.72 3.41 28.37
CA GLN A 1 7.96 4.57 27.85
C GLN A 1 7.47 4.39 26.39
N GLY A 2 7.88 3.37 25.64
CA GLY A 2 7.50 3.19 24.21
C GLY A 2 6.12 2.58 23.90
N LEU A 3 5.40 2.01 24.87
CA LEU A 3 4.13 1.31 24.63
C LEU A 3 2.90 2.24 24.53
N ARG A 4 2.97 3.47 25.05
CA ARG A 4 1.86 4.45 24.95
C ARG A 4 1.73 5.06 23.55
N GLY A 5 2.83 5.16 22.79
CA GLY A 5 2.83 5.73 21.44
C GLY A 5 2.14 4.81 20.41
N VAL A 6 2.37 3.50 20.52
CA VAL A 6 1.79 2.50 19.60
C VAL A 6 0.27 2.43 19.75
N ALA A 7 -0.27 2.50 20.96
CA ALA A 7 -1.71 2.50 21.20
C ALA A 7 -2.42 3.74 20.62
N GLY A 8 -1.78 4.91 20.67
CA GLY A 8 -2.30 6.15 20.06
C GLY A 8 -2.32 6.09 18.54
N VAL A 9 -1.29 5.48 17.93
CA VAL A 9 -1.21 5.25 16.48
C VAL A 9 -2.31 4.27 16.04
N VAL A 10 -2.48 3.14 16.73
CA VAL A 10 -3.51 2.14 16.40
C VAL A 10 -4.92 2.73 16.55
N ALA A 11 -5.16 3.57 17.56
CA ALA A 11 -6.44 4.25 17.76
C ALA A 11 -6.73 5.31 16.67
N GLN A 12 -5.72 6.10 16.27
CA GLN A 12 -5.86 7.06 15.17
C GLN A 12 -6.02 6.37 13.82
N SER A 13 -5.30 5.27 13.58
CA SER A 13 -5.51 4.41 12.41
C SER A 13 -6.93 3.84 12.41
N GLY A 14 -7.43 3.34 13.55
CA GLY A 14 -8.79 2.81 13.67
C GLY A 14 -9.89 3.86 13.45
N ALA A 15 -9.72 5.09 13.94
CA ALA A 15 -10.67 6.18 13.70
C ALA A 15 -10.68 6.63 12.23
N ARG A 16 -9.52 6.67 11.57
CA ARG A 16 -9.38 7.09 10.17
C ARG A 16 -9.83 6.00 9.19
N LEU A 17 -9.60 4.73 9.50
CA LEU A 17 -10.17 3.60 8.76
C LEU A 17 -11.69 3.69 8.75
N ARG A 18 -12.34 4.00 9.89
CA ARG A 18 -13.80 4.21 9.99
C ARG A 18 -14.31 5.37 9.12
N GLU A 19 -13.52 6.41 8.94
CA GLU A 19 -13.88 7.55 8.07
C GLU A 19 -13.79 7.18 6.58
N VAL A 20 -12.73 6.48 6.17
CA VAL A 20 -12.61 5.88 4.82
C VAL A 20 -13.73 4.87 4.57
N GLN A 21 -14.13 4.12 5.61
CA GLN A 21 -15.27 3.18 5.60
C GLN A 21 -16.61 3.85 5.29
N ARG A 22 -16.75 5.13 5.65
CA ARG A 22 -17.96 5.93 5.47
C ARG A 22 -18.11 6.48 4.04
N GLN A 23 -17.02 6.62 3.29
CA GLN A 23 -17.02 7.09 1.90
C GLN A 23 -17.01 5.95 0.86
N ARG A 24 -17.22 4.70 1.29
CA ARG A 24 -17.06 3.55 0.40
C ARG A 24 -18.19 3.48 -0.65
N PRO A 25 -17.87 3.23 -1.93
CA PRO A 25 -18.88 2.99 -2.95
C PRO A 25 -19.78 1.79 -2.57
N GLY A 26 -21.02 1.83 -3.02
CA GLY A 26 -21.97 0.72 -2.88
C GLY A 26 -21.45 -0.56 -3.52
N MET A 27 -21.99 -1.72 -3.12
CA MET A 27 -21.59 -3.02 -3.69
C MET A 27 -21.78 -3.12 -5.20
N GLU A 28 -22.63 -2.26 -5.78
CA GLU A 28 -22.93 -2.20 -7.21
C GLU A 28 -21.71 -1.95 -8.12
N ASN A 29 -20.67 -1.25 -7.62
CA ASN A 29 -19.46 -0.93 -8.38
C ASN A 29 -18.19 -1.57 -7.80
N PHE A 30 -18.34 -2.54 -6.89
CA PHE A 30 -17.19 -3.23 -6.29
C PHE A 30 -16.81 -4.45 -7.13
N PRO A 31 -15.52 -4.65 -7.49
CA PRO A 31 -15.14 -5.78 -8.34
C PRO A 31 -15.46 -7.13 -7.68
N PRO A 32 -15.68 -8.18 -8.48
CA PRO A 32 -15.91 -9.53 -7.95
C PRO A 32 -14.67 -10.03 -7.20
N GLY A 33 -14.88 -10.98 -6.29
CA GLY A 33 -13.79 -11.61 -5.56
C GLY A 33 -14.26 -12.62 -4.52
N PRO A 34 -13.34 -13.07 -3.66
CA PRO A 34 -13.63 -14.12 -2.68
C PRO A 34 -14.66 -13.67 -1.65
N ILE A 35 -15.50 -14.61 -1.22
CA ILE A 35 -16.42 -14.39 -0.11
C ILE A 35 -15.61 -14.49 1.19
N GLY A 36 -15.71 -13.47 2.03
CA GLY A 36 -15.03 -13.40 3.32
C GLY A 36 -13.69 -12.65 3.28
N ASP A 37 -12.97 -12.73 4.39
CA ASP A 37 -11.68 -12.08 4.59
C ASP A 37 -10.53 -13.02 4.19
N VAL A 38 -9.59 -12.53 3.39
CA VAL A 38 -8.46 -13.34 2.91
C VAL A 38 -7.16 -13.04 3.64
N VAL A 39 -7.18 -12.26 4.74
CA VAL A 39 -5.97 -11.87 5.48
C VAL A 39 -5.13 -13.07 5.94
N LEU A 40 -5.76 -14.15 6.41
CA LEU A 40 -5.01 -15.34 6.85
C LEU A 40 -4.35 -16.07 5.66
N GLN A 41 -5.02 -16.12 4.51
CA GLN A 41 -4.48 -16.71 3.29
C GLN A 41 -3.31 -15.88 2.77
N LEU A 42 -3.44 -14.55 2.81
CA LEU A 42 -2.39 -13.61 2.43
C LEU A 42 -1.18 -13.69 3.37
N LEU A 43 -1.38 -13.88 4.68
CA LEU A 43 -0.29 -14.04 5.65
C LEU A 43 0.44 -15.39 5.50
N ALA A 44 -0.29 -16.46 5.20
CA ALA A 44 0.28 -17.80 5.06
C ALA A 44 1.08 -17.98 3.75
N ASP A 45 0.57 -17.45 2.64
CA ASP A 45 1.19 -17.54 1.32
C ASP A 45 0.90 -16.27 0.52
N PRO A 46 1.68 -15.18 0.71
CA PRO A 46 1.37 -13.89 0.12
C PRO A 46 1.33 -13.92 -1.41
N VAL A 47 2.35 -14.54 -2.02
CA VAL A 47 2.51 -14.58 -3.48
C VAL A 47 1.48 -15.52 -4.09
N GLY A 48 1.30 -16.73 -3.54
CA GLY A 48 0.33 -17.67 -4.08
C GLY A 48 -1.12 -17.25 -3.85
N CYS A 49 -1.42 -16.50 -2.77
CA CYS A 49 -2.71 -15.86 -2.59
C CYS A 49 -2.98 -14.84 -3.71
N ILE A 50 -2.05 -13.93 -3.98
CA ILE A 50 -2.19 -12.91 -5.04
C ILE A 50 -2.34 -13.57 -6.43
N ASP A 51 -1.49 -14.54 -6.77
CA ASP A 51 -1.56 -15.25 -8.06
C ASP A 51 -2.90 -15.98 -8.25
N ARG A 52 -3.35 -16.71 -7.22
CA ARG A 52 -4.64 -17.43 -7.24
C ARG A 52 -5.82 -16.49 -7.43
N LEU A 53 -5.85 -15.36 -6.71
CA LEU A 53 -6.91 -14.37 -6.83
C LEU A 53 -6.95 -13.75 -8.24
N SER A 54 -5.78 -13.35 -8.76
CA SER A 54 -5.66 -12.79 -10.11
C SER A 54 -6.13 -13.78 -11.19
N ARG A 55 -5.74 -15.06 -11.09
CA ARG A 55 -6.17 -16.08 -12.05
C ARG A 55 -7.66 -16.41 -11.99
N THR A 56 -8.25 -16.35 -10.80
CA THR A 56 -9.65 -16.76 -10.58
C THR A 56 -10.64 -15.67 -10.96
N TYR A 57 -10.33 -14.41 -10.62
CA TYR A 57 -11.26 -13.29 -10.76
C TYR A 57 -10.81 -12.26 -11.81
N GLY A 58 -9.60 -12.39 -12.35
CA GLY A 58 -9.05 -11.51 -13.37
C GLY A 58 -8.29 -10.31 -12.81
N GLY A 59 -8.21 -9.27 -13.63
CA GLY A 59 -7.31 -8.14 -13.46
C GLY A 59 -7.64 -7.14 -12.34
N ALA A 60 -8.86 -7.16 -11.81
CA ALA A 60 -9.30 -6.33 -10.70
C ALA A 60 -10.20 -7.16 -9.77
N VAL A 61 -9.76 -7.36 -8.53
CA VAL A 61 -10.41 -8.28 -7.58
C VAL A 61 -10.80 -7.51 -6.31
N GLY A 62 -12.08 -7.54 -5.97
CA GLY A 62 -12.60 -6.95 -4.74
C GLY A 62 -12.47 -7.95 -3.60
N LEU A 63 -11.80 -7.57 -2.51
CA LEU A 63 -11.52 -8.48 -1.40
C LEU A 63 -11.59 -7.77 -0.06
N GLN A 64 -11.63 -8.55 1.02
CA GLN A 64 -11.49 -8.03 2.39
C GLN A 64 -10.15 -8.45 2.97
N LEU A 65 -9.43 -7.51 3.59
CA LEU A 65 -8.23 -7.74 4.37
C LEU A 65 -8.41 -7.15 5.76
N GLY A 66 -8.46 -7.99 6.78
CA GLY A 66 -8.59 -7.55 8.17
C GLY A 66 -9.82 -6.66 8.44
N GLY A 67 -10.95 -6.94 7.78
CA GLY A 67 -12.20 -6.18 7.85
C GLY A 67 -12.26 -4.95 6.91
N GLU A 68 -11.17 -4.64 6.21
CA GLU A 68 -11.11 -3.53 5.26
C GLU A 68 -11.39 -4.00 3.83
N ARG A 69 -12.20 -3.23 3.09
CA ARG A 69 -12.44 -3.50 1.66
C ARG A 69 -11.23 -2.99 0.87
N CYS A 70 -10.63 -3.88 0.08
CA CYS A 70 -9.50 -3.58 -0.78
C CYS A 70 -9.78 -4.05 -2.21
N VAL A 71 -9.11 -3.44 -3.17
CA VAL A 71 -9.10 -3.90 -4.55
C VAL A 71 -7.68 -4.29 -4.92
N LEU A 72 -7.49 -5.55 -5.28
CA LEU A 72 -6.25 -6.03 -5.89
C LEU A 72 -6.30 -5.73 -7.38
N ILE A 73 -5.33 -4.96 -7.87
CA ILE A 73 -5.17 -4.66 -9.29
C ILE A 73 -3.95 -5.41 -9.83
N SER A 74 -4.16 -6.23 -10.86
CA SER A 74 -3.13 -7.03 -11.53
C SER A 74 -3.13 -6.88 -13.06
N ASP A 75 -4.19 -6.30 -13.64
CA ASP A 75 -4.18 -5.95 -15.06
C ASP A 75 -3.16 -4.84 -15.36
N PRO A 76 -2.22 -5.03 -16.31
CA PRO A 76 -1.18 -4.04 -16.58
C PRO A 76 -1.69 -2.65 -16.96
N LYS A 77 -2.83 -2.55 -17.65
CA LYS A 77 -3.42 -1.26 -18.04
C LYS A 77 -4.00 -0.56 -16.81
N LEU A 78 -4.71 -1.30 -15.96
CA LEU A 78 -5.23 -0.75 -14.71
C LEU A 78 -4.10 -0.37 -13.74
N VAL A 79 -3.03 -1.15 -13.67
CA VAL A 79 -1.84 -0.80 -12.87
C VAL A 79 -1.23 0.51 -13.37
N ALA A 80 -1.02 0.66 -14.68
CA ALA A 80 -0.49 1.89 -15.26
C ALA A 80 -1.41 3.08 -14.97
N GLN A 81 -2.71 2.90 -15.11
CA GLN A 81 -3.68 3.93 -14.79
C GLN A 81 -3.58 4.36 -13.32
N VAL A 82 -3.62 3.43 -12.37
CA VAL A 82 -3.62 3.74 -10.92
C VAL A 82 -2.28 4.34 -10.46
N VAL A 83 -1.16 3.79 -10.91
CA VAL A 83 0.18 4.11 -10.38
C VAL A 83 0.83 5.28 -11.11
N VAL A 84 0.42 5.57 -12.36
CA VAL A 84 1.07 6.58 -13.20
C VAL A 84 0.08 7.66 -13.63
N GLU A 85 -0.96 7.30 -14.37
CA GLU A 85 -1.85 8.27 -15.04
C GLU A 85 -2.70 9.04 -14.04
N ASP A 86 -3.29 8.32 -13.10
CA ASP A 86 -4.21 8.81 -12.07
C ASP A 86 -3.57 8.81 -10.68
N ALA A 87 -2.23 8.79 -10.57
CA ALA A 87 -1.50 8.69 -9.31
C ALA A 87 -1.92 9.72 -8.26
N GLY A 88 -2.35 10.92 -8.68
CA GLY A 88 -2.85 11.95 -7.75
C GLY A 88 -4.22 11.66 -7.13
N LYS A 89 -5.00 10.74 -7.71
CA LYS A 89 -6.30 10.30 -7.18
C LYS A 89 -6.15 9.16 -6.16
N PHE A 90 -5.03 8.44 -6.22
CA PHE A 90 -4.72 7.30 -5.34
C PHE A 90 -3.63 7.68 -4.35
N VAL A 91 -4.02 8.33 -3.26
CA VAL A 91 -3.11 8.73 -2.20
C VAL A 91 -2.72 7.55 -1.31
N LYS A 92 -1.53 7.61 -0.72
CA LYS A 92 -1.04 6.63 0.26
C LYS A 92 -1.65 6.84 1.65
N GLU A 93 -2.53 7.83 1.81
CA GLU A 93 -3.29 7.99 3.04
C GLU A 93 -4.03 6.69 3.39
N GLY A 94 -3.83 6.20 4.61
CA GLY A 94 -4.43 4.94 5.02
C GLY A 94 -3.63 3.69 4.66
N THR A 95 -2.36 3.80 4.21
CA THR A 95 -1.39 2.67 4.15
C THR A 95 -1.02 2.08 5.53
N ALA A 96 -1.90 2.25 6.53
CA ALA A 96 -1.86 1.71 7.89
C ALA A 96 -1.78 0.18 7.94
N PHE A 97 -1.82 -0.50 6.80
CA PHE A 97 -1.65 -1.95 6.70
C PHE A 97 -0.19 -2.40 6.86
N PHE A 98 0.80 -1.52 6.67
CA PHE A 98 2.20 -1.89 6.85
C PHE A 98 2.66 -1.66 8.30
N PRO A 99 3.07 -2.73 9.03
CA PRO A 99 3.74 -2.59 10.31
C PRO A 99 4.97 -1.71 10.14
N GLY A 100 5.03 -0.57 10.84
CA GLY A 100 6.15 0.38 10.76
C GLY A 100 5.90 1.64 9.93
N SER A 101 4.74 1.80 9.30
CA SER A 101 4.34 3.08 8.66
C SER A 101 4.43 4.28 9.61
N SER A 102 4.13 4.09 10.90
CA SER A 102 4.31 5.12 11.94
C SER A 102 5.77 5.42 12.29
N LEU A 103 6.69 4.46 12.09
CA LEU A 103 8.14 4.67 12.28
C LEU A 103 8.73 5.49 11.13
N ALA A 104 8.12 5.44 9.95
CA ALA A 104 8.56 6.18 8.78
C ALA A 104 8.33 7.70 8.90
N GLY A 105 7.56 8.17 9.88
CA GLY A 105 7.27 9.60 10.08
C GLY A 105 6.64 10.22 8.84
N ASN A 106 7.26 11.25 8.28
CA ASN A 106 6.89 11.84 6.99
C ASN A 106 7.78 11.30 5.85
N GLY A 107 8.23 10.06 5.90
CA GLY A 107 9.15 9.48 4.93
C GLY A 107 8.52 9.24 3.54
N LEU A 108 9.35 8.85 2.58
CA LEU A 108 8.95 8.58 1.19
C LEU A 108 7.84 7.54 1.05
N LEU A 109 7.77 6.59 1.98
CA LEU A 109 6.78 5.51 1.98
C LEU A 109 5.36 6.01 2.27
N VAL A 110 5.23 7.10 3.03
CA VAL A 110 3.97 7.57 3.62
C VAL A 110 3.61 9.00 3.19
N SER A 111 4.49 9.67 2.44
CA SER A 111 4.23 10.99 1.87
C SER A 111 3.64 10.91 0.46
N ASP A 112 2.85 11.92 0.12
CA ASP A 112 2.30 12.17 -1.23
C ASP A 112 2.62 13.60 -1.71
N GLY A 113 2.28 13.87 -2.98
CA GLY A 113 2.36 15.22 -3.56
C GLY A 113 3.75 15.85 -3.54
N GLU A 114 3.81 17.15 -3.24
CA GLU A 114 5.06 17.95 -3.25
C GLU A 114 6.09 17.43 -2.26
N LEU A 115 5.66 17.00 -1.07
CA LEU A 115 6.56 16.50 -0.03
C LEU A 115 7.27 15.23 -0.53
N TRP A 116 6.51 14.28 -1.07
CA TRP A 116 7.05 13.08 -1.68
C TRP A 116 8.01 13.40 -2.84
N ARG A 117 7.63 14.33 -3.73
CA ARG A 117 8.45 14.72 -4.88
C ARG A 117 9.80 15.28 -4.44
N LYS A 118 9.79 16.20 -3.47
CA LYS A 118 11.01 16.81 -2.90
C LYS A 118 11.91 15.75 -2.26
N GLN A 119 11.34 14.87 -1.44
CA GLN A 119 12.11 13.80 -0.79
C GLN A 119 12.71 12.82 -1.81
N ARG A 120 11.98 12.52 -2.88
CA ARG A 120 12.45 11.57 -3.90
C ARG A 120 13.57 12.19 -4.72
N GLN A 121 13.45 13.47 -5.06
CA GLN A 121 14.52 14.21 -5.73
C GLN A 121 15.80 14.22 -4.89
N LEU A 122 15.71 14.44 -3.59
CA LEU A 122 16.86 14.42 -2.68
C LEU A 122 17.47 13.02 -2.49
N SER A 123 16.65 11.97 -2.56
CA SER A 123 17.09 10.59 -2.35
C SER A 123 17.67 9.93 -3.61
N ASN A 124 17.17 10.29 -4.80
CA ASN A 124 17.57 9.68 -6.08
C ASN A 124 19.09 9.64 -6.35
N PRO A 125 19.92 10.63 -5.98
CA PRO A 125 21.36 10.57 -6.21
C PRO A 125 22.07 9.35 -5.63
N ALA A 126 21.61 8.85 -4.46
CA ALA A 126 22.17 7.66 -3.82
C ALA A 126 21.93 6.37 -4.63
N PHE A 127 20.97 6.37 -5.55
CA PHE A 127 20.62 5.22 -6.39
C PHE A 127 21.13 5.36 -7.83
N ARG A 128 21.99 6.35 -8.12
CA ARG A 128 22.64 6.48 -9.43
C ARG A 128 23.73 5.43 -9.59
N GLN A 129 24.00 5.02 -10.83
CA GLN A 129 25.00 4.01 -11.16
C GLN A 129 26.38 4.25 -10.50
N ALA A 130 26.82 5.51 -10.44
CA ALA A 130 28.08 5.87 -9.79
C ALA A 130 28.08 5.59 -8.27
N ALA A 131 26.99 5.93 -7.57
CA ALA A 131 26.84 5.66 -6.15
C ALA A 131 26.74 4.15 -5.88
N VAL A 132 25.96 3.42 -6.69
CA VAL A 132 25.84 1.95 -6.58
C VAL A 132 27.20 1.27 -6.71
N ARG A 133 28.06 1.73 -7.65
CA ARG A 133 29.41 1.20 -7.81
C ARG A 133 30.27 1.36 -6.56
N SER A 134 30.22 2.53 -5.92
CA SER A 134 30.96 2.75 -4.67
C SER A 134 30.48 1.85 -3.53
N TYR A 135 29.19 1.48 -3.50
CA TYR A 135 28.67 0.55 -2.50
C TYR A 135 29.20 -0.87 -2.73
N THR A 136 29.30 -1.30 -3.99
CA THR A 136 29.90 -2.60 -4.33
C THR A 136 31.35 -2.68 -3.86
N GLU A 137 32.14 -1.63 -4.09
CA GLU A 137 33.55 -1.57 -3.63
C GLU A 137 33.67 -1.59 -2.10
N ALA A 138 32.69 -1.04 -1.37
CA ALA A 138 32.70 -1.00 0.09
C ALA A 138 32.16 -2.28 0.76
N MET A 139 31.43 -3.12 0.03
CA MET A 139 30.84 -4.36 0.54
C MET A 139 31.68 -5.61 0.23
N LEU A 140 32.66 -5.49 -0.67
CA LEU A 140 33.65 -6.53 -0.99
C LEU A 140 34.91 -6.37 -0.13
#